data_AF-A0A2C9UH28-F1
#
_entry.id   AF-A0A2C9UH28-F1
#
_cell.length_a   1.000
_cell.length_b   1.000
_cell.length_c   1.000
_cell.angle_alpha   90.00
_cell.angle_beta   90.00
_cell.angle_gamma   90.00
#
_symmetry.space_group_name_H-M   'P 1'
#
loop_
_entity.id
_entity.type
_entity.pdbx_description
1 polymer ?
#
loop_
_entity_poly.entity_id
_entity_poly.type
_entity_poly.pdbx_seq_one_letter_code
_entity_poly.pdbx_strand_id
1 'polypeptide(L)' 'MTSPLIQKELVRACTEETTDVIIDEIGDNHFFILIDESRDKSIKEKMALVVRFVNKKGQVIERFVNVETCK' A
#
# COMPACT_ATOMS: atom_id res chain seq x y z
N MET A 1 -1.64 6.91 27.17
CA MET A 1 -2.68 6.99 26.13
C MET A 1 -2.30 8.12 25.18
N THR A 2 -1.84 7.82 23.97
CA THR A 2 -1.66 8.85 22.95
C THR A 2 -3.04 9.38 22.54
N SER A 3 -3.17 10.70 22.41
CA SER A 3 -4.44 11.34 22.00
C SER A 3 -4.89 10.76 20.65
N PRO A 4 -6.20 10.46 20.45
CA PRO A 4 -6.72 9.97 19.18
C PRO A 4 -6.38 10.86 17.98
N LEU A 5 -6.22 12.16 18.21
CA LEU A 5 -5.79 13.12 17.18
C LEU A 5 -4.35 12.86 16.75
N ILE A 6 -3.44 12.71 17.71
CA ILE A 6 -2.02 12.49 17.47
C ILE A 6 -1.79 11.18 16.72
N GLN A 7 -2.54 10.12 17.05
CA GLN A 7 -2.45 8.84 16.34
C GLN A 7 -2.90 8.97 14.88
N LYS A 8 -3.99 9.71 14.61
CA LYS A 8 -4.47 9.96 13.24
C LYS A 8 -3.47 10.75 12.42
N GLU A 9 -2.89 11.81 12.99
CA GLU A 9 -1.89 12.62 12.31
C GLU A 9 -0.62 11.82 12.01
N LEU A 10 -0.17 10.99 12.95
CA LEU A 10 0.97 10.11 12.75
C LEU A 10 0.71 9.09 11.63
N VAL A 11 -0.45 8.42 11.66
CA VAL A 11 -0.81 7.46 10.61
C VAL A 11 -0.88 8.15 9.25
N ARG A 12 -1.45 9.35 9.18
CA ARG A 12 -1.50 10.13 7.94
C ARG A 12 -0.09 10.43 7.43
N ALA A 13 0.76 11.01 8.26
CA ALA A 13 2.13 11.37 7.90
C ALA A 13 2.94 10.13 7.44
N CYS A 14 2.83 9.00 8.15
CA CYS A 14 3.48 7.76 7.74
C CYS A 14 2.96 7.25 6.40
N THR A 15 1.65 7.36 6.14
CA THR A 15 1.05 6.90 4.88
C THR A 15 1.50 7.78 3.71
N GLU A 16 1.51 9.10 3.90
CA GLU A 16 1.99 10.07 2.91
C GLU A 16 3.47 9.79 2.56
N GLU A 17 4.35 9.75 3.57
CA GLU A 17 5.79 9.51 3.37
C GLU A 17 6.07 8.13 2.70
N THR A 18 5.35 7.09 3.12
CA THR A 18 5.53 5.75 2.53
C THR A 18 5.07 5.74 1.07
N THR A 19 4.00 6.45 0.75
CA THR A 19 3.47 6.54 -0.62
C THR A 19 4.43 7.30 -1.52
N ASP A 20 4.98 8.42 -1.04
CA ASP A 20 5.96 9.23 -1.78
C ASP A 20 7.22 8.42 -2.09
N VAL A 21 7.75 7.66 -1.12
CA VAL A 21 8.90 6.77 -1.35
C VAL A 21 8.58 5.69 -2.39
N ILE A 22 7.38 5.11 -2.37
CA ILE A 22 6.97 4.10 -3.37
C ILE A 22 6.89 4.73 -4.76
N ILE A 23 6.33 5.94 -4.88
CA ILE A 23 6.23 6.68 -6.14
C ILE A 23 7.63 7.01 -6.68
N ASP A 24 8.54 7.49 -5.83
CA ASP A 24 9.91 7.80 -6.20
C ASP A 24 10.71 6.56 -6.62
N GLU A 25 10.48 5.41 -5.97
CA GLU A 25 11.09 4.14 -6.36
C GLU A 25 10.63 3.67 -7.75
N ILE A 26 9.36 3.88 -8.08
CA ILE A 26 8.80 3.59 -9.40
C ILE A 26 9.35 4.59 -10.42
N GLY A 27 9.35 5.88 -10.11
CA GLY A 27 9.68 6.96 -11.03
C GLY A 27 8.83 6.91 -12.29
N ASP A 28 9.47 7.06 -13.46
CA ASP A 28 8.79 6.99 -14.77
C ASP A 28 8.67 5.56 -15.33
N ASN A 29 8.91 4.52 -14.51
CA ASN A 29 8.87 3.14 -14.97
C ASN A 29 7.43 2.62 -15.09
N HIS A 30 7.25 1.62 -15.94
CA HIS A 30 5.99 0.88 -16.00
C HIS A 30 5.79 0.07 -14.72
N PHE A 31 4.55 0.06 -14.24
CA PHE A 31 4.14 -0.71 -13.08
C PHE A 31 2.83 -1.46 -13.36
N PHE A 32 2.57 -2.47 -12.55
CA PHE A 32 1.33 -3.23 -12.53
C PHE A 32 0.67 -3.07 -11.17
N ILE A 33 -0.65 -2.96 -11.16
CA ILE A 33 -1.44 -3.03 -9.94
C ILE A 33 -1.96 -4.46 -9.83
N LEU A 34 -1.61 -5.12 -8.73
CA LEU A 34 -2.11 -6.42 -8.34
C LEU A 34 -3.15 -6.22 -7.25
N ILE A 35 -4.26 -6.92 -7.43
CA ILE A 35 -5.39 -6.90 -6.52
C ILE A 35 -5.64 -8.34 -6.10
N ASP A 36 -5.51 -8.61 -4.80
CA ASP A 36 -5.81 -9.92 -4.22
C ASP A 36 -7.04 -9.83 -3.33
N GLU A 37 -7.98 -10.75 -3.52
CA GLU A 37 -9.22 -10.80 -2.77
C GLU A 37 -9.20 -12.01 -1.82
N SER A 38 -9.43 -11.75 -0.54
CA SER A 38 -9.53 -12.78 0.49
C SER A 38 -10.68 -12.48 1.44
N ARG A 39 -11.13 -13.48 2.21
CA ARG A 39 -12.17 -13.28 3.23
C ARG A 39 -11.58 -13.39 4.61
N ASP A 40 -11.94 -12.45 5.48
CA ASP A 40 -11.54 -12.48 6.89
C ASP A 40 -12.43 -13.42 7.73
N LYS A 41 -12.10 -13.56 9.02
CA LYS A 41 -12.87 -14.40 9.97
C LYS A 41 -14.33 -13.97 10.13
N SER A 42 -14.67 -12.75 9.74
CA SER A 42 -16.03 -12.20 9.79
C SER A 42 -16.77 -12.38 8.47
N ILE A 43 -16.21 -13.17 7.53
CA ILE A 43 -16.73 -13.41 6.17
C ILE A 43 -16.74 -12.12 5.34
N LYS A 44 -16.04 -11.07 5.78
CA LYS A 44 -15.91 -9.84 5.01
C LYS A 44 -14.82 -10.00 3.97
N GLU A 45 -15.13 -9.61 2.74
CA GLU A 45 -14.16 -9.55 1.66
C GLU A 45 -13.15 -8.42 1.93
N LYS A 46 -11.88 -8.75 1.76
CA LYS A 46 -10.72 -7.89 1.93
C LYS A 46 -9.96 -7.90 0.63
N MET A 47 -9.53 -6.73 0.20
CA MET A 47 -8.83 -6.53 -1.05
C MET A 47 -7.45 -5.91 -0.77
N ALA A 48 -6.39 -6.67 -1.00
CA ALA A 48 -5.01 -6.18 -0.90
C ALA A 48 -4.59 -5.56 -2.23
N LEU A 49 -4.06 -4.33 -2.18
CA LEU A 49 -3.48 -3.63 -3.32
C LEU A 49 -1.96 -3.69 -3.23
N VAL A 50 -1.33 -4.23 -4.26
CA VAL A 50 0.13 -4.33 -4.39
C VAL A 50 0.55 -3.71 -5.71
N VAL A 51 1.60 -2.88 -5.70
CA VAL A 51 2.21 -2.36 -6.92
C VAL A 51 3.46 -3.17 -7.24
N ARG A 52 3.54 -3.70 -8.46
CA ARG A 52 4.68 -4.45 -8.99
C ARG A 52 5.36 -3.67 -10.10
N PHE A 53 6.67 -3.46 -10.00
CA PHE A 53 7.45 -2.77 -11.03
C PHE A 53 8.84 -3.39 -11.16
N VAL A 54 9.56 -3.04 -12.24
CA VAL A 54 10.95 -3.46 -12.43
C VAL A 54 11.85 -2.29 -12.09
N ASN A 55 12.76 -2.47 -11.14
CA ASN A 55 13.70 -1.42 -10.76
C ASN A 55 14.81 -1.23 -11.82
N LYS A 56 15.63 -0.19 -11.65
CA LYS A 56 16.77 0.11 -12.55
C LYS A 56 17.81 -1.02 -12.64
N LYS A 57 17.80 -1.98 -11.70
CA LYS A 57 18.68 -3.17 -11.70
C LYS A 57 18.05 -4.37 -12.41
N GLY A 58 16.87 -4.21 -13.02
CA GLY A 58 16.13 -5.30 -13.68
C GLY A 58 15.45 -6.26 -12.71
N GLN A 59 15.28 -5.89 -11.44
CA GLN A 59 14.65 -6.74 -10.43
C GLN A 59 13.17 -6.40 -10.31
N VAL A 60 12.34 -7.43 -10.19
CA VAL A 60 10.91 -7.27 -9.87
C VAL A 60 10.78 -6.88 -8.41
N ILE A 61 10.16 -5.74 -8.15
CA ILE A 61 9.86 -5.21 -6.83
C ILE A 61 8.34 -5.18 -6.65
N GLU A 62 7.88 -5.56 -5.47
CA GLU A 62 6.48 -5.50 -5.06
C GLU A 62 6.35 -4.66 -3.80
N ARG A 63 5.45 -3.67 -3.83
CA ARG A 63 5.15 -2.79 -2.70
C ARG A 63 3.68 -2.90 -2.35
N PHE A 64 3.41 -3.31 -1.11
CA PHE A 64 2.06 -3.29 -0.57
C PHE A 64 1.64 -1.84 -0.32
N VAL A 65 0.44 -1.48 -0.79
CA VAL A 65 -0.08 -0.11 -0.69
C VAL A 65 -1.19 -0.02 0.35
N ASN A 66 -2.19 -0.90 0.25
CA ASN A 66 -3.34 -0.83 1.13
C ASN A 66 -4.09 -2.17 1.19
N VAL A 67 -4.89 -2.35 2.25
CA VAL A 67 -5.95 -3.36 2.33
C VAL A 67 -7.29 -2.65 2.51
N GLU A 68 -8.15 -2.79 1.52
CA GLU A 68 -9.51 -2.27 1.57
C GLU A 68 -10.45 -3.38 2.08
N THR A 69 -11.50 -3.00 2.81
CA THR A 69 -12.57 -3.94 3.16
C THR A 69 -13.76 -3.69 2.25
N CYS A 70 -14.08 -4.67 1.41
CA CYS A 70 -15.28 -4.61 0.58
C CYS A 70 -16.52 -4.69 1.48
N LYS A 71 -17.54 -3.89 1.13
CA LYS A 71 -18.80 -3.77 1.87
C LYS A 71 -19.84 -4.76 1.39
#